data_AF-A0AAN5CII4-F1
#
_entry.id   AF-A0AAN5CII4-F1
#
_cell.length_a   1.000
_cell.length_b   1.000
_cell.length_c   1.000
_cell.angle_alpha   90.00
_cell.angle_beta   90.00
_cell.angle_gamma   90.00
#
_symmetry.space_group_name_H-M   'P 1'
#
loop_
_entity.id
_entity.type
_entity.pdbx_description
1 polymer ?
#
loop_
_entity_poly.entity_id
_entity_poly.type
_entity_poly.pdbx_seq_one_letter_code
_entity_poly.pdbx_strand_id
1 'polypeptide(L)'
;TASLMLALKFFLLSCFIELSLSFCYRWEESSIPRKVLSLTSRAVDKTCRAHCTPNVKCEATRLTLDSSGCFILGPESKPPGSCPAPFASWVKREANCCMDLIYLKSSDVPKRRVLDETIREEVV
;
A
#
# COMPACT_ATOMS: atom_id res chain seq x y z
N THR A 1 21.17 13.63 48.03
CA THR A 1 21.28 14.28 46.69
C THR A 1 21.64 13.31 45.55
N ALA A 2 21.99 12.04 45.80
CA ALA A 2 22.30 11.08 44.73
C ALA A 2 21.08 10.36 44.10
N SER A 3 19.97 10.18 44.82
CA SER A 3 18.79 9.44 44.32
C SER A 3 17.95 10.19 43.28
N LEU A 4 18.07 11.52 43.19
CA LEU A 4 17.28 12.32 42.25
C LEU A 4 17.87 12.31 40.82
N MET A 5 19.17 12.05 40.68
CA MET A 5 19.84 12.04 39.37
C MET A 5 19.69 10.72 38.60
N LEU A 6 19.37 9.60 39.26
CA LEU A 6 19.13 8.32 38.58
C LEU A 6 17.74 8.25 37.91
N ALA A 7 16.72 8.84 38.54
CA ALA A 7 15.36 8.86 37.99
C ALA A 7 15.27 9.67 36.69
N LEU A 8 16.02 10.77 36.59
CA LEU A 8 16.03 11.63 35.40
C LEU A 8 16.73 10.95 34.20
N LYS A 9 17.73 10.10 34.44
CA LYS A 9 18.40 9.32 33.38
C LYS A 9 17.55 8.18 32.84
N PHE A 10 16.71 7.54 33.66
CA PHE A 10 15.80 6.50 33.19
C PHE A 10 14.60 7.07 32.42
N PHE A 11 14.07 8.23 32.83
CA PHE A 11 12.95 8.89 32.12
C PHE A 11 13.34 9.44 30.74
N LEU A 12 14.59 9.87 30.56
CA LEU A 12 15.09 10.34 29.26
C LEU A 12 15.41 9.19 28.30
N LEU A 13 15.59 7.95 28.79
CA LEU A 13 15.90 6.78 27.95
C LEU A 13 14.64 6.09 27.41
N SER A 14 13.48 6.27 28.05
CA SER A 14 12.19 5.70 27.63
C SER A 14 11.44 6.51 26.58
N CYS A 15 11.84 7.75 26.30
CA CYS A 15 11.21 8.57 25.25
C CYS A 15 11.81 8.37 23.85
N PHE A 16 12.91 7.62 23.72
CA PHE A 16 13.56 7.36 22.43
C PHE A 16 13.10 6.06 21.75
N ILE A 17 12.24 5.26 22.39
CA ILE A 17 11.82 3.96 21.86
C ILE A 17 10.33 4.01 21.56
N GLU A 18 9.99 4.64 20.44
CA GLU A 18 8.88 4.31 19.52
C GLU A 18 8.58 5.54 18.66
N LEU A 19 9.56 5.92 17.84
CA LEU A 19 9.23 6.49 16.54
C LEU A 19 8.62 5.35 15.71
N SER A 20 7.41 4.92 16.06
CA SER A 20 6.61 4.01 15.25
C SER A 20 6.28 4.76 13.95
N LEU A 21 7.17 4.63 12.98
CA LEU A 21 6.95 4.96 11.56
C LEU A 21 5.71 4.18 11.14
N SER A 22 4.54 4.78 11.32
CA SER A 22 3.26 4.23 10.92
C SER A 22 3.15 4.45 9.42
N PHE A 23 3.68 3.51 8.65
CA PHE A 23 3.54 3.55 7.20
C PHE A 23 2.07 3.36 6.83
N CYS A 24 1.53 4.25 6.01
CA CYS A 24 0.28 4.02 5.29
C CYS A 24 0.53 3.72 3.83
N TYR A 25 -0.53 3.23 3.22
CA TYR A 25 -0.60 2.98 1.80
C TYR A 25 -1.77 3.75 1.22
N ARG A 26 -1.52 4.46 0.12
CA ARG A 26 -2.55 5.15 -0.64
C ARG A 26 -2.67 4.55 -2.03
N TRP A 27 -3.90 4.37 -2.49
CA TRP A 27 -4.16 3.95 -3.85
C TRP A 27 -3.92 5.14 -4.77
N GLU A 28 -2.99 5.00 -5.71
CA GLU A 28 -2.63 6.05 -6.65
C GLU A 28 -2.36 5.43 -8.04
N GLU A 29 -2.81 6.13 -9.08
CA GLU A 29 -2.32 5.89 -10.43
C GLU A 29 -0.97 6.58 -10.60
N SER A 30 0.01 5.83 -11.11
CA SER A 30 1.38 6.31 -11.32
C SER A 30 1.86 5.93 -12.70
N SER A 31 2.55 6.86 -13.36
CA SER A 31 3.31 6.59 -14.60
C SER A 31 4.82 6.56 -14.34
N ILE A 32 5.22 6.51 -13.06
CA ILE A 32 6.62 6.55 -12.66
C ILE A 32 7.15 5.11 -12.65
N PRO A 33 8.15 4.79 -13.48
CA PRO A 33 8.67 3.43 -13.55
C PRO A 33 9.48 3.13 -12.29
N ARG A 34 9.19 2.01 -11.63
CA ARG A 34 9.83 1.60 -10.37
C ARG A 34 10.53 0.26 -10.53
N LYS A 35 11.60 0.06 -9.77
CA LYS A 35 12.32 -1.23 -9.75
C LYS A 35 11.47 -2.30 -9.09
N VAL A 36 11.29 -3.45 -9.75
CA VAL A 36 10.68 -4.63 -9.10
C VAL A 36 11.71 -5.24 -8.16
N LEU A 37 11.37 -5.32 -6.86
CA LEU A 37 12.22 -5.90 -5.83
C LEU A 37 11.94 -7.40 -5.66
N SER A 38 10.66 -7.77 -5.65
CA SER A 38 10.22 -9.16 -5.56
C SER A 38 8.80 -9.33 -6.09
N LEU A 39 8.44 -10.59 -6.33
CA LEU A 39 7.10 -11.03 -6.65
C LEU A 39 6.66 -12.01 -5.55
N THR A 40 5.51 -11.78 -4.93
CA THR A 40 4.89 -12.74 -4.02
C THR A 40 3.82 -13.54 -4.76
N SER A 41 3.53 -14.75 -4.30
CA SER A 41 2.45 -15.58 -4.84
C SER A 41 1.27 -15.63 -3.86
N ARG A 42 0.08 -15.90 -4.41
CA ARG A 42 -1.21 -16.02 -3.70
C ARG A 42 -1.47 -14.85 -2.75
N ALA A 43 -1.22 -13.64 -3.22
CA ALA A 43 -1.29 -12.45 -2.40
C ALA A 43 -2.55 -11.64 -2.72
N VAL A 44 -3.19 -11.15 -1.67
CA VAL A 44 -4.20 -10.09 -1.72
C VAL A 44 -3.58 -8.75 -1.35
N ASP A 45 -4.24 -7.65 -1.71
CA ASP A 45 -3.80 -6.27 -1.44
C ASP A 45 -3.25 -6.06 -0.02
N LYS A 46 -3.96 -6.57 0.99
CA LYS A 46 -3.54 -6.44 2.39
C LYS A 46 -2.23 -7.17 2.68
N THR A 47 -2.07 -8.39 2.15
CA THR A 47 -0.83 -9.17 2.33
C THR A 47 0.35 -8.57 1.58
N CYS A 48 0.12 -7.96 0.42
CA CYS A 48 1.15 -7.24 -0.33
C CYS A 48 1.76 -6.10 0.47
N ARG A 49 0.89 -5.27 1.05
CA ARG A 49 1.31 -4.18 1.94
C ARG A 49 2.04 -4.70 3.16
N ALA A 50 1.56 -5.79 3.76
CA ALA A 50 2.23 -6.42 4.90
C ALA A 50 3.67 -6.87 4.56
N HIS A 51 3.90 -7.40 3.35
CA HIS A 51 5.25 -7.76 2.88
C HIS A 51 6.14 -6.54 2.59
N CYS A 52 5.56 -5.44 2.11
CA CYS A 52 6.27 -4.20 1.80
C CYS A 52 6.66 -3.39 3.05
N THR A 53 5.84 -3.42 4.10
CA THR A 53 6.02 -2.62 5.31
C THR A 53 7.40 -2.80 5.96
N PRO A 54 7.89 -4.03 6.22
CA PRO A 54 9.20 -4.22 6.83
C PRO A 54 10.37 -3.95 5.87
N ASN A 55 10.12 -3.84 4.56
CA ASN A 55 11.16 -3.59 3.58
C ASN A 55 11.41 -2.08 3.41
N VAL A 56 12.58 -1.62 3.85
CA VAL A 56 13.00 -0.21 3.75
C VAL A 56 13.16 0.29 2.32
N LYS A 57 13.40 -0.61 1.36
CA LYS A 57 13.50 -0.27 -0.06
C LYS A 57 12.16 -0.29 -0.77
N CYS A 58 11.10 -0.81 -0.13
CA CYS A 58 9.79 -0.87 -0.76
C CYS A 58 9.09 0.48 -0.64
N GLU A 59 8.63 0.98 -1.79
CA GLU A 59 7.93 2.26 -1.91
C GLU A 59 6.50 2.09 -2.43
N ALA A 60 6.18 0.97 -3.10
CA ALA A 60 4.83 0.68 -3.54
C ALA A 60 4.57 -0.82 -3.72
N THR A 61 3.30 -1.19 -3.81
CA THR A 61 2.87 -2.57 -4.14
C THR A 61 1.81 -2.56 -5.22
N ARG A 62 1.80 -3.60 -6.06
CA ARG A 62 0.83 -3.75 -7.13
C ARG A 62 0.41 -5.21 -7.26
N LEU A 63 -0.89 -5.48 -7.22
CA LEU A 63 -1.41 -6.80 -7.56
C LEU A 63 -1.17 -7.12 -9.03
N THR A 64 -0.88 -8.38 -9.32
CA THR A 64 -0.89 -8.89 -10.69
C THR A 64 -2.32 -8.85 -11.24
N LEU A 65 -2.47 -8.77 -12.57
CA LEU A 65 -3.79 -8.64 -13.21
C LEU A 65 -4.72 -9.83 -12.92
N ASP A 66 -4.13 -11.01 -12.78
CA ASP A 66 -4.79 -12.26 -12.44
C ASP A 66 -4.97 -12.44 -10.92
N SER A 67 -4.55 -11.46 -10.10
CA SER A 67 -4.54 -11.53 -8.63
C SER A 67 -3.81 -12.76 -8.07
N SER A 68 -2.94 -13.39 -8.85
CA SER A 68 -2.16 -14.54 -8.41
C SER A 68 -0.99 -14.15 -7.51
N GLY A 69 -0.69 -12.86 -7.37
CA GLY A 69 0.45 -12.36 -6.60
C GLY A 69 0.51 -10.84 -6.56
N CYS A 70 1.63 -10.32 -6.07
CA CYS A 70 1.92 -8.90 -6.20
C CYS A 70 3.40 -8.58 -6.36
N PHE A 71 3.62 -7.52 -7.13
CA PHE A 71 4.91 -6.87 -7.26
C PHE A 71 5.17 -5.99 -6.04
N ILE A 72 6.33 -6.21 -5.43
CA ILE A 72 6.91 -5.32 -4.43
C ILE A 72 7.83 -4.36 -5.19
N LEU A 73 7.44 -3.08 -5.22
CA LEU A 73 8.09 -2.05 -6.03
C LEU A 73 8.95 -1.18 -5.13
N GLY A 74 10.17 -0.91 -5.60
CA GLY A 74 11.15 -0.09 -4.90
C GLY A 74 11.27 1.32 -5.48
N PRO A 75 12.49 1.88 -5.40
CA PRO A 75 12.76 3.23 -5.89
C PRO A 75 12.42 3.40 -7.37
N GLU A 76 12.20 4.66 -7.74
CA GLU A 76 12.07 5.07 -9.12
C GLU A 76 13.28 4.61 -9.94
N SER A 77 13.01 4.22 -11.17
CA SER A 77 13.99 3.73 -12.13
C SER A 77 13.98 4.63 -13.36
N LYS A 78 15.11 4.71 -14.05
CA LYS A 78 15.19 5.50 -15.28
C LYS A 78 14.27 4.87 -16.34
N PRO A 79 13.36 5.63 -16.98
CA PRO A 79 12.51 5.09 -18.03
C PRO A 79 13.36 4.57 -19.19
N PRO A 80 12.98 3.44 -19.82
CA PRO A 80 13.74 2.82 -20.91
C PRO A 80 13.64 3.57 -22.26
N GLY A 81 13.39 4.89 -22.23
CA GLY A 81 13.30 5.73 -23.43
C GLY A 81 11.87 5.97 -23.95
N SER A 82 10.86 5.32 -23.37
CA SER A 82 9.44 5.61 -23.60
C SER A 82 8.73 5.98 -22.29
N CYS A 83 7.69 6.80 -22.38
CA CYS A 83 6.83 7.11 -21.24
C CYS A 83 6.10 5.82 -20.81
N PRO A 84 6.23 5.37 -19.55
CA PRO A 84 5.51 4.20 -19.08
C PRO A 84 4.00 4.43 -19.16
N ALA A 85 3.26 3.36 -19.49
CA ALA A 85 1.82 3.37 -19.32
C ALA A 85 1.47 3.58 -17.84
N PRO A 86 0.39 4.33 -17.53
CA PRO A 86 -0.08 4.48 -16.17
C PRO A 86 -0.45 3.13 -15.59
N PHE A 87 -0.14 2.93 -14.30
CA PHE A 87 -0.53 1.76 -13.55
C PHE A 87 -1.03 2.16 -12.17
N ALA A 88 -1.98 1.40 -11.65
CA ALA A 88 -2.48 1.60 -10.30
C ALA A 88 -1.64 0.81 -9.28
N SER A 89 -1.32 1.44 -8.16
CA SER A 89 -0.53 0.83 -7.10
C SER A 89 -0.85 1.42 -5.72
N TRP A 90 -0.52 0.67 -4.68
CA TRP A 90 -0.56 1.13 -3.30
C TRP A 90 0.81 1.70 -2.91
N VAL A 91 0.91 3.01 -2.78
CA VAL A 91 2.17 3.73 -2.48
C VAL A 91 2.37 3.88 -0.98
N LYS A 92 3.55 3.49 -0.48
CA LYS A 92 3.96 3.57 0.92
C LYS A 92 4.34 5.02 1.27
N ARG A 93 3.83 5.54 2.39
CA ARG A 93 4.10 6.90 2.90
C ARG A 93 4.61 6.84 4.33
N GLU A 94 5.58 7.69 4.68
CA GLU A 94 6.30 7.65 5.97
C GLU A 94 5.56 8.30 7.16
N ALA A 95 4.55 9.14 6.92
CA ALA A 95 3.67 9.74 7.93
C ALA A 95 2.48 10.44 7.23
N ASN A 96 1.53 11.00 8.01
CA ASN A 96 0.32 11.67 7.51
C ASN A 96 -0.64 10.77 6.73
N CYS A 97 -0.90 9.61 7.33
CA CYS A 97 -2.08 8.82 7.05
C CYS A 97 -3.28 9.56 7.64
N CYS A 98 -3.65 10.71 7.06
CA CYS A 98 -5.01 11.18 7.26
C CYS A 98 -5.88 9.99 6.89
N MET A 99 -6.73 9.53 7.80
CA MET A 99 -7.93 8.86 7.32
C MET A 99 -8.51 9.85 6.31
N ASP A 100 -8.61 9.45 5.05
CA ASP A 100 -9.65 10.02 4.21
C ASP A 100 -10.89 9.82 5.07
N LEU A 101 -11.31 10.89 5.77
CA LEU A 101 -12.64 10.98 6.32
C LEU A 101 -13.49 10.88 5.07
N ILE A 102 -13.84 9.64 4.75
CA ILE A 102 -14.97 9.29 3.93
C ILE A 102 -16.11 9.95 4.68
N TYR A 103 -16.33 11.23 4.41
CA TYR A 103 -17.68 11.72 4.26
C TYR A 103 -18.27 10.74 3.27
N LEU A 104 -18.97 9.75 3.81
CA LEU A 104 -19.96 8.99 3.07
C LEU A 104 -20.96 10.05 2.60
N LYS A 105 -20.63 10.77 1.52
CA LYS A 105 -21.68 11.23 0.64
C LYS A 105 -22.31 9.93 0.17
N SER A 106 -23.53 9.73 0.68
CA SER A 106 -24.48 8.66 0.40
C SER A 106 -24.77 8.44 -1.12
N SER A 107 -23.94 8.93 -2.02
CA SER A 107 -24.16 9.04 -3.46
C SER A 107 -23.36 8.02 -4.28
N ASP A 108 -22.26 7.47 -3.77
CA ASP A 108 -21.36 6.61 -4.55
C ASP A 108 -21.45 5.12 -4.19
N VAL A 109 -22.66 4.59 -4.02
CA VAL A 109 -22.89 3.16 -4.23
C VAL A 109 -22.71 2.91 -5.72
N PRO A 110 -21.77 2.06 -6.17
CA PRO A 110 -21.69 1.69 -7.57
C PRO A 110 -23.02 1.00 -7.91
N LYS A 111 -23.84 1.67 -8.72
CA LYS A 111 -25.02 1.07 -9.33
C LYS A 111 -24.48 -0.09 -10.16
N ARG A 112 -24.62 -1.31 -9.61
CA ARG A 112 -24.28 -2.57 -10.25
C ARG A 112 -24.89 -2.53 -11.65
N ARG A 113 -24.08 -2.27 -12.67
CA ARG A 113 -24.49 -2.46 -14.06
C ARG A 113 -24.69 -3.96 -14.20
N VAL A 114 -25.94 -4.37 -14.06
CA VAL A 114 -26.44 -5.58 -14.69
C VAL A 114 -26.21 -5.36 -16.18
N LEU A 115 -25.13 -5.93 -16.71
CA LEU A 115 -25.08 -6.22 -18.13
C LEU A 115 -25.63 -7.63 -18.26
N ASP A 116 -26.86 -7.67 -18.74
CA ASP A 116 -27.55 -8.80 -19.33
C ASP A 116 -26.64 -9.49 -20.35
N GLU A 117 -26.39 -10.77 -20.15
CA GLU A 117 -26.07 -11.69 -21.24
C GLU A 117 -26.79 -13.01 -20.97
N THR A 118 -28.08 -12.98 -21.32
CA THR A 118 -28.85 -14.07 -21.90
C THR A 118 -27.97 -15.23 -22.43
N ILE A 119 -27.87 -16.33 -21.68
CA ILE A 119 -27.55 -17.66 -22.23
C ILE A 119 -28.77 -18.55 -22.01
N ARG A 120 -29.39 -18.82 -23.15
CA ARG A 120 -30.51 -19.71 -23.37
C ARG A 120 -29.96 -21.14 -23.41
N GLU A 121 -30.27 -21.96 -22.40
CA GLU A 121 -30.24 -23.41 -22.53
C GLU A 121 -31.56 -23.97 -21.99
N GLU A 122 -32.49 -24.19 -22.92
CA GLU A 122 -33.50 -25.25 -22.80
C GLU A 122 -32.77 -26.58 -23.04
N VAL A 123 -32.53 -27.39 -22.00
CA VAL A 123 -32.57 -28.86 -22.08
C VAL A 123 -32.84 -29.39 -20.66
N VAL A 124 -34.10 -29.78 -20.40
CA VAL A 124 -34.61 -31.09 -19.94
C VAL A 124 -36.06 -30.90 -19.51
#